data_AF-A0A3D2JDB4-F1
#
_entry.id   AF-A0A3D2JDB4-F1
#
_cell.length_a   1.000
_cell.length_b   1.000
_cell.length_c   1.000
_cell.angle_alpha   90.00
_cell.angle_beta   90.00
_cell.angle_gamma   90.00
#
_symmetry.space_group_name_H-M   'P 1'
#
loop_
_entity.id
_entity.type
_entity.pdbx_description
1 polymer ?
#
loop_
_entity_poly.entity_id
_entity_poly.type
_entity_poly.pdbx_seq_one_letter_code
_entity_poly.pdbx_strand_id
1 'polypeptide(L)' 'WLFSSLNADSYIDISNGFERKVEARLAHISQTLRGQLLRTGWHERFTVIGQQVGLSLAEAFVILKLE' A
#
# COMPACT_ATOMS: atom_id res chain seq x y z
N TRP A 1 -6.42 -6.36 4.98
CA TRP A 1 -5.61 -5.24 4.46
C TRP A 1 -5.61 -5.39 2.95
N LEU A 2 -6.35 -4.53 2.27
CA LEU A 2 -6.52 -4.57 0.81
C LEU A 2 -5.34 -3.85 0.18
N PHE A 3 -4.48 -4.59 -0.51
CA PHE A 3 -3.20 -4.07 -1.01
C PHE A 3 -3.24 -3.60 -2.45
N SER A 4 -4.36 -3.78 -3.15
CA SER A 4 -4.66 -3.17 -4.43
C SER A 4 -6.02 -3.70 -4.87
N SER A 5 -6.68 -2.96 -5.74
CA SER A 5 -7.67 -3.53 -6.64
C SER A 5 -7.00 -3.89 -7.96
N LEU A 6 -7.46 -4.96 -8.60
CA LEU A 6 -7.11 -5.24 -10.01
C LEU A 6 -7.68 -4.16 -10.96
N ASN A 7 -8.75 -3.49 -10.54
CA ASN A 7 -9.39 -2.38 -11.25
C ASN A 7 -9.50 -1.21 -10.27
N ALA A 8 -8.44 -0.41 -10.13
CA ALA A 8 -8.47 0.77 -9.26
C ALA A 8 -9.00 2.00 -10.02
N ASP A 9 -9.89 2.75 -9.38
CA ASP A 9 -10.44 4.01 -9.90
C ASP A 9 -9.60 5.22 -9.46
N SER A 10 -8.87 5.09 -8.36
CA SER A 10 -8.07 6.17 -7.77
C SER A 10 -6.77 5.66 -7.18
N TYR A 11 -5.72 6.49 -7.28
CA TYR A 11 -4.38 6.23 -6.80
C TYR A 11 -3.90 7.39 -5.93
N ILE A 12 -3.35 7.07 -4.76
CA ILE A 12 -2.84 8.07 -3.81
C ILE A 12 -1.33 7.86 -3.66
N ASP A 13 -0.54 8.93 -3.81
CA ASP A 13 0.89 8.92 -3.48
C ASP A 13 1.09 8.76 -1.97
N ILE A 14 1.84 7.73 -1.59
CA ILE A 14 2.13 7.41 -0.19
C ILE A 14 3.60 7.57 0.16
N SER A 15 4.42 8.15 -0.71
CA SER A 15 5.88 8.22 -0.54
C SER A 15 6.28 8.84 0.81
N ASN A 16 5.58 9.91 1.23
CA ASN A 16 5.82 10.60 2.51
C ASN A 16 5.21 9.89 3.74
N GLY A 17 4.34 8.91 3.53
CA GLY A 17 3.62 8.17 4.56
C GLY A 17 4.06 6.71 4.72
N PHE A 18 4.90 6.21 3.81
CA PHE A 18 5.21 4.79 3.69
C PHE A 18 5.79 4.19 4.98
N GLU A 19 6.83 4.79 5.56
CA GLU A 19 7.45 4.25 6.77
C GLU A 19 6.48 4.26 7.97
N ARG A 20 5.68 5.33 8.12
CA ARG A 20 4.63 5.39 9.15
C ARG A 20 3.57 4.30 8.96
N LYS A 21 3.25 3.94 7.72
CA LYS A 21 2.35 2.81 7.41
C LYS A 21 2.96 1.47 7.82
N VAL A 22 4.25 1.28 7.57
CA VAL A 22 4.99 0.07 7.99
C VAL A 22 5.00 -0.04 9.51
N GLU A 23 5.35 1.04 10.22
CA GLU A 23 5.32 1.08 11.70
C GLU A 23 3.94 0.73 12.25
N ALA A 24 2.87 1.32 11.70
CA ALA A 24 1.50 1.02 12.09
C ALA A 24 1.17 -0.47 11.91
N ARG A 25 1.71 -1.12 10.86
CA ARG A 25 1.52 -2.55 10.63
C ARG A 25 2.30 -3.42 11.60
N LEU A 26 3.52 -3.03 11.93
CA LEU A 26 4.39 -3.74 12.87
C LEU A 26 3.83 -3.71 14.30
N ALA A 27 3.07 -2.68 14.67
CA ALA A 27 2.37 -2.61 15.95
C ALA A 27 1.37 -3.77 16.15
N HIS A 28 0.86 -4.38 15.08
CA HIS A 28 0.05 -5.59 15.14
C HIS A 28 0.93 -6.85 15.26
N ILE A 29 1.71 -6.95 16.35
CA ILE A 29 2.77 -7.94 16.55
C ILE A 29 2.29 -9.39 16.39
N SER A 30 1.11 -9.73 16.92
CA SER A 30 0.54 -11.09 16.80
C SER A 30 0.16 -11.47 15.36
N GLN A 31 0.09 -10.50 14.46
CA GLN A 31 -0.32 -10.66 13.06
C GLN A 31 0.82 -10.40 12.06
N THR A 32 2.00 -10.00 12.55
CA THR A 32 3.13 -9.58 11.73
C THR A 32 4.44 -10.18 12.28
N LEU A 33 4.69 -11.45 11.97
CA LEU A 33 5.84 -12.21 12.51
C LEU A 33 7.19 -11.86 11.86
N ARG A 34 7.22 -11.21 10.69
CA ARG A 34 8.45 -10.96 9.91
C ARG A 34 8.52 -9.52 9.40
N GLY A 35 8.89 -8.59 10.27
CA GLY A 35 8.84 -7.15 9.96
C GLY A 35 9.69 -6.70 8.78
N GLN A 36 10.91 -7.22 8.63
CA GLN A 36 11.79 -6.83 7.53
C GLN A 36 11.26 -7.28 6.16
N LEU A 37 10.67 -8.48 6.08
CA LEU A 37 10.05 -8.98 4.85
C LEU A 37 8.79 -8.19 4.50
N LEU A 38 8.06 -7.71 5.52
CA LEU A 38 6.88 -6.88 5.31
C LEU A 38 7.25 -5.56 4.62
N ARG A 39 8.27 -4.86 5.13
CA ARG A 39 8.71 -3.58 4.56
C ARG A 39 9.11 -3.71 3.10
N THR A 40 10.00 -4.66 2.78
CA THR A 40 10.47 -4.88 1.41
C THR A 40 9.33 -5.28 0.47
N GLY A 41 8.50 -6.25 0.88
CA GLY A 41 7.39 -6.70 0.04
C GLY A 41 6.31 -5.64 -0.17
N TRP A 42 6.09 -4.76 0.82
CA TRP A 42 5.20 -3.62 0.66
C TRP A 42 5.78 -2.56 -0.26
N HIS A 43 7.07 -2.25 -0.13
CA HIS A 43 7.74 -1.30 -1.01
C HIS A 43 7.63 -1.77 -2.48
N GLU A 44 8.00 -3.01 -2.77
CA GLU A 44 7.88 -3.59 -4.11
C GLU A 44 6.45 -3.47 -4.66
N ARG A 45 5.46 -3.83 -3.84
CA ARG A 45 4.06 -3.80 -4.25
C ARG A 45 3.56 -2.37 -4.54
N PHE A 46 3.83 -1.42 -3.65
CA PHE A 46 3.39 -0.03 -3.86
C PHE A 46 4.15 0.66 -4.99
N THR A 47 5.38 0.26 -5.28
CA THR A 47 6.10 0.69 -6.49
C THR A 47 5.40 0.18 -7.75
N VAL A 48 5.06 -1.12 -7.82
CA VAL A 48 4.35 -1.69 -8.99
C VAL A 48 3.00 -1.00 -9.22
N ILE A 49 2.29 -0.65 -8.16
CA ILE A 49 1.03 0.10 -8.25
C ILE A 49 1.29 1.53 -8.76
N GLY A 50 2.25 2.24 -8.17
CA GLY A 50 2.56 3.63 -8.53
C GLY A 50 3.04 3.80 -9.97
N GLN A 51 3.81 2.83 -10.49
CA GLN A 51 4.31 2.85 -11.87
C GLN A 51 3.19 2.98 -12.92
N GLN A 52 1.99 2.45 -12.63
CA GLN A 52 0.84 2.53 -13.55
C GLN A 52 0.36 3.96 -13.78
N VAL A 53 0.66 4.88 -12.86
CA VAL A 53 0.19 6.27 -12.86
C VAL A 53 1.33 7.30 -12.69
N GLY A 54 2.59 6.88 -12.86
CA GLY A 54 3.75 7.76 -12.76
C GLY A 54 4.12 8.19 -11.33
N LEU A 55 3.71 7.42 -10.31
CA LEU A 55 4.06 7.65 -8.90
C LEU A 55 5.14 6.68 -8.43
N SER A 56 6.00 7.13 -7.51
CA SER A 56 7.07 6.29 -6.94
C SER A 56 6.52 5.18 -6.04
N LEU A 57 5.53 5.50 -5.20
CA LEU A 57 4.80 4.58 -4.34
C LEU A 57 3.35 5.02 -4.30
N ALA A 58 2.42 4.09 -4.58
CA ALA A 58 1.00 4.41 -4.52
C ALA A 58 0.15 3.30 -3.90
N GLU A 59 -0.96 3.73 -3.29
CA GLU A 59 -2.09 2.87 -2.95
C GLU A 59 -3.22 3.05 -3.96
N ALA A 60 -3.89 1.95 -4.29
CA ALA A 60 -4.96 1.89 -5.28
C ALA A 60 -6.30 1.57 -4.62
N PHE A 61 -7.35 2.30 -5.00
CA PHE A 61 -8.70 2.20 -4.43
C PHE A 61 -9.77 2.01 -5.51
N VAL A 62 -10.79 1.23 -5.20
CA VAL A 62 -12.06 1.18 -5.97
C VAL A 62 -13.03 2.17 -5.35
N ILE A 63 -13.70 2.96 -6.17
CA ILE A 63 -14.75 3.88 -5.76
C ILE A 63 -16.09 3.24 -6.11
N LEU A 64 -16.79 2.74 -5.07
CA LEU A 64 -18.18 2.31 -5.21
C LEU A 64 -19.09 3.54 -5.08
N LYS A 65 -19.87 3.83 -6.12
CA LYS A 65 -20.90 4.86 -6.05
C LYS A 65 -22.12 4.28 -5.33
N LEU A 66 -22.54 4.95 -4.28
CA LEU A 66 -23.79 4.65 -3.58
C LEU A 66 -24.88 5.53 -4.19
N GLU A 67 -25.96 4.90 -4.63
CA GLU A 67 -27.18 5.57 -5.08
C GLU A 67 -28.02 6.07 -3.89
#